data_AF-E8MDK5-F1
#
_entry.id   AF-E8MDK5-F1
#
_cell.length_a   1.000
_cell.length_b   1.000
_cell.length_c   1.000
_cell.angle_alpha   90.00
_cell.angle_beta   90.00
_cell.angle_gamma   90.00
#
_symmetry.space_group_name_H-M   'P 1'
#
loop_
_entity.id
_entity.type
_entity.pdbx_description
1 polymer ?
#
loop_
_entity_poly.entity_id
_entity_poly.type
_entity_poly.pdbx_seq_one_letter_code
_entity_poly.pdbx_strand_id
1 'polypeptide(L)'
;MDRVLPDLVTTFDHEKFSSVKAVSNGEVLGFAALRDGNYLTHLFVANSQQGSGLGRALLNHLLNQTDAREVSLRSSVNAVEFYNRNGFVATGEEAEFNGIRFVPMSLVRT
;
A
#
# COMPACT_ATOMS: atom_id res chain seq x y z
N MET A 1 23.75 8.32 4.80
CA MET A 1 23.61 6.96 5.36
C MET A 1 22.93 6.94 6.74
N ASP A 2 22.76 8.08 7.43
CA ASP A 2 22.23 8.16 8.80
C ASP A 2 20.71 7.94 8.98
N ARG A 3 19.98 7.58 7.92
CA ARG A 3 18.52 7.45 7.96
C ARG A 3 18.01 6.02 8.17
N VAL A 4 18.87 5.02 7.95
CA VAL A 4 18.45 3.60 7.95
C VAL A 4 17.94 3.15 9.32
N LEU A 5 18.66 3.43 10.40
CA LEU A 5 18.26 2.98 11.74
C LEU A 5 16.96 3.64 12.23
N PRO A 6 16.77 4.97 12.12
CA PRO A 6 15.49 5.60 12.44
C PRO A 6 14.30 5.08 11.61
N ASP A 7 14.51 4.84 10.31
CA ASP A 7 13.46 4.34 9.43
C ASP A 7 13.06 2.89 9.78
N LEU A 8 14.04 2.06 10.17
CA LEU A 8 13.78 0.70 10.67
C LEU A 8 12.99 0.72 11.97
N VAL A 9 13.41 1.53 12.95
CA VAL A 9 12.68 1.68 14.22
C VAL A 9 11.24 2.10 13.97
N THR A 10 11.03 3.05 13.06
CA THR A 10 9.68 3.53 12.71
C THR A 10 8.85 2.45 12.01
N THR A 11 9.47 1.63 11.16
CA THR A 11 8.77 0.56 10.42
C THR A 11 8.38 -0.62 11.32
N PHE A 12 9.21 -0.96 12.32
CA PHE A 12 8.92 -2.00 13.31
C PHE A 12 8.01 -1.52 14.46
N ASP A 13 7.68 -0.23 14.49
CA ASP A 13 6.70 0.30 15.40
C ASP A 13 5.30 -0.18 14.99
N HIS A 14 4.82 -1.21 15.68
CA HIS A 14 3.51 -1.83 15.44
C HIS A 14 2.34 -0.91 15.83
N GLU A 15 2.58 0.19 16.56
CA GLU A 15 1.57 1.21 16.77
C GLU A 15 1.40 2.10 15.52
N LYS A 16 2.47 2.25 14.72
CA LYS A 16 2.46 3.05 13.49
C LYS A 16 2.22 2.24 12.22
N PHE A 17 2.66 0.99 12.16
CA PHE A 17 2.54 0.17 10.95
C PHE A 17 1.79 -1.13 11.21
N SER A 18 0.70 -1.32 10.46
CA SER A 18 0.17 -2.66 10.19
C SER A 18 0.76 -3.17 8.89
N SER A 19 1.42 -4.33 8.94
CA SER A 19 1.98 -4.97 7.74
C SER A 19 1.62 -6.44 7.66
N VAL A 20 1.41 -6.93 6.44
CA VAL A 20 1.05 -8.32 6.17
C VAL A 20 1.84 -8.85 5.00
N LYS A 21 2.12 -10.16 5.05
CA LYS A 21 2.75 -10.91 3.95
C LYS A 21 1.87 -12.09 3.58
N ALA A 22 1.72 -12.33 2.28
CA ALA A 22 1.15 -13.57 1.78
C ALA A 22 2.28 -14.58 1.59
N VAL A 23 2.12 -15.78 2.15
CA VAL A 23 3.14 -16.83 2.10
C VAL A 23 2.50 -18.12 1.58
N SER A 24 3.21 -18.81 0.68
CA SER A 24 2.86 -20.17 0.25
C SER A 24 4.12 -21.00 0.14
N ASN A 25 4.11 -22.22 0.67
CA ASN A 25 5.27 -23.13 0.66
C ASN A 25 6.57 -22.50 1.18
N GLY A 26 6.47 -21.58 2.15
CA GLY A 26 7.62 -20.85 2.71
C GLY A 26 8.09 -19.63 1.89
N GLU A 27 7.51 -19.37 0.72
CA GLU A 27 7.85 -18.23 -0.14
C GLU A 27 6.92 -17.03 0.10
N VAL A 28 7.49 -15.82 0.12
CA VAL A 28 6.71 -14.58 0.20
C VAL A 28 6.21 -14.21 -1.21
N LEU A 29 4.89 -14.28 -1.39
CA LEU A 29 4.21 -14.00 -2.65
C LEU A 29 3.67 -12.58 -2.75
N GLY A 30 3.57 -11.88 -1.61
CA GLY A 30 3.17 -10.49 -1.59
C GLY A 30 3.35 -9.87 -0.21
N PHE A 31 3.38 -8.54 -0.18
CA PHE A 31 3.56 -7.75 1.02
C PHE A 31 2.73 -6.48 0.90
N ALA A 32 2.11 -6.06 2.00
CA ALA A 32 1.44 -4.78 2.08
C ALA A 32 1.60 -4.14 3.46
N ALA A 33 1.59 -2.80 3.52
CA ALA A 33 1.68 -2.06 4.77
C ALA A 33 0.83 -0.78 4.78
N LEU A 34 0.15 -0.57 5.90
CA LEU A 34 -0.63 0.61 6.25
C LEU A 34 0.06 1.35 7.38
N ARG A 35 0.35 2.63 7.17
CA ARG A 35 0.95 3.53 8.15
C ARG A 35 -0.11 4.41 8.79
N ASP A 36 -0.02 4.61 10.10
CA ASP A 36 -0.86 5.47 10.94
C ASP A 36 -2.37 5.22 10.74
N GLY A 37 -2.73 4.00 10.34
CA GLY A 37 -4.11 3.59 10.07
C GLY A 37 -4.77 4.19 8.82
N ASN A 38 -4.14 5.11 8.10
CA ASN A 38 -4.79 5.82 6.98
C ASN A 38 -3.90 6.06 5.75
N TYR A 39 -2.66 5.60 5.75
CA TYR A 39 -1.75 5.80 4.62
C TYR A 39 -1.19 4.47 4.10
N LEU A 40 -1.66 4.02 2.94
CA LEU A 40 -1.14 2.81 2.30
C LEU A 40 0.22 3.12 1.65
N THR A 41 1.27 2.46 2.13
CA THR A 41 2.66 2.76 1.72
C THR A 41 3.24 1.75 0.76
N HIS A 42 3.07 0.45 1.07
CA HIS A 42 3.65 -0.66 0.33
C HIS A 42 2.52 -1.60 -0.06
N LEU A 43 2.49 -2.01 -1.33
CA LEU A 43 1.66 -3.12 -1.83
C LEU A 43 2.36 -3.73 -3.02
N PHE A 44 2.92 -4.93 -2.82
CA PHE A 44 3.70 -5.65 -3.81
C PHE A 44 3.19 -7.08 -3.93
N VAL A 45 3.17 -7.58 -5.16
CA VAL A 45 2.79 -8.95 -5.50
C VAL A 45 3.88 -9.51 -6.41
N ALA A 46 4.35 -10.72 -6.09
CA ALA A 46 5.30 -11.45 -6.92
C ALA A 46 4.79 -11.53 -8.36
N ASN A 47 5.67 -11.34 -9.34
CA ASN A 47 5.29 -11.29 -10.76
C ASN A 47 4.49 -12.54 -11.20
N SER A 48 4.86 -13.72 -10.70
CA SER A 48 4.16 -14.99 -10.97
C SER A 48 2.74 -15.07 -10.41
N GLN A 49 2.37 -14.15 -9.51
CA GLN A 49 1.07 -14.09 -8.83
C GLN A 49 0.28 -12.83 -9.20
N GLN A 50 0.77 -11.98 -10.10
CA GLN A 50 -0.01 -10.85 -10.60
C GLN A 50 -1.21 -11.34 -11.42
N GLY A 51 -2.33 -10.62 -11.35
CA GLY A 51 -3.59 -11.02 -11.99
C GLY A 51 -4.38 -12.14 -11.28
N SER A 52 -3.83 -12.76 -10.22
CA SER A 52 -4.50 -13.82 -9.45
C SER A 52 -5.56 -13.33 -8.46
N GLY A 53 -5.64 -12.02 -8.23
CA GLY A 53 -6.45 -11.41 -7.17
C GLY A 53 -5.71 -11.22 -5.84
N LEU A 54 -4.47 -11.69 -5.71
CA LEU A 54 -3.67 -11.57 -4.47
C LEU A 54 -3.50 -10.11 -3.99
N GLY A 55 -3.25 -9.17 -4.90
CA GLY A 55 -3.13 -7.75 -4.55
C GLY A 55 -4.41 -7.18 -3.93
N ARG A 56 -5.58 -7.59 -4.45
CA ARG A 56 -6.88 -7.18 -3.89
C ARG A 56 -7.11 -7.82 -2.52
N ALA A 57 -6.71 -9.07 -2.32
CA ALA A 57 -6.81 -9.73 -1.03
C ALA A 57 -5.96 -9.02 0.04
N LEU A 58 -4.71 -8.66 -0.29
CA LEU A 58 -3.83 -7.89 0.60
C LEU A 58 -4.41 -6.51 0.92
N LEU A 59 -4.90 -5.79 -0.09
CA LEU A 59 -5.53 -4.47 0.08
C LEU A 59 -6.73 -4.55 1.03
N ASN A 60 -7.66 -5.48 0.76
CA ASN A 60 -8.86 -5.65 1.59
C ASN A 60 -8.51 -6.03 3.03
N HIS A 61 -7.48 -6.87 3.23
CA HIS A 61 -7.04 -7.24 4.56
C HIS A 61 -6.61 -6.00 5.37
N LEU A 62 -5.78 -5.13 4.79
CA LEU A 62 -5.36 -3.89 5.47
C LEU A 62 -6.51 -2.91 5.68
N LEU A 63 -7.38 -2.75 4.68
CA LEU A 63 -8.53 -1.86 4.79
C LEU A 63 -9.46 -2.31 5.93
N ASN A 64 -9.65 -3.61 6.13
CA ASN A 64 -10.49 -4.13 7.21
C ASN A 64 -9.88 -3.96 8.62
N GLN A 65 -8.63 -3.51 8.73
CA GLN A 65 -7.95 -3.28 10.02
C GLN A 65 -8.04 -1.83 10.50
N THR A 66 -8.69 -0.95 9.73
CA THR A 66 -8.79 0.47 10.07
C THR A 66 -10.20 0.98 9.85
N ASP A 67 -10.68 1.79 10.79
CA ASP A 67 -11.94 2.54 10.68
C ASP A 67 -11.74 3.96 10.14
N ALA A 68 -10.54 4.28 9.63
CA ALA A 68 -10.27 5.58 9.04
C ALA A 68 -11.29 5.93 7.96
N ARG A 69 -11.88 7.13 8.06
CA ARG A 69 -12.84 7.63 7.06
C ARG A 69 -12.23 7.75 5.68
N GLU A 70 -10.94 8.07 5.62
CA GLU A 70 -10.19 8.23 4.38
C GLU A 70 -8.88 7.46 4.49
N VAL A 71 -8.54 6.71 3.45
CA VAL A 71 -7.24 6.05 3.28
C VAL A 71 -6.58 6.62 2.03
N SER A 72 -5.38 7.17 2.16
CA SER A 72 -4.64 7.81 1.07
C SER A 72 -3.39 7.02 0.68
N LEU A 73 -2.93 7.22 -0.56
CA LEU A 73 -1.74 6.57 -1.10
C LEU A 73 -1.10 7.39 -2.22
N ARG A 74 0.13 7.01 -2.57
CA ARG A 74 0.78 7.40 -3.82
C ARG A 74 0.83 6.19 -4.74
N SER A 75 -0.01 6.16 -5.77
CA SER A 75 -0.06 5.05 -6.70
C SER A 75 1.08 5.15 -7.70
N SER A 76 1.79 4.06 -7.97
CA SER A 76 2.56 3.95 -9.21
C SER A 76 1.66 4.24 -10.41
N VAL A 77 2.19 4.89 -11.44
CA VAL A 77 1.40 5.30 -12.63
C VAL A 77 0.70 4.09 -13.27
N ASN A 78 1.35 2.93 -13.28
CA ASN A 78 0.80 1.68 -13.82
C ASN A 78 -0.22 0.97 -12.91
N ALA A 79 -0.40 1.42 -11.66
CA ALA A 79 -1.29 0.82 -10.68
C ALA A 79 -2.58 1.63 -10.45
N VAL A 80 -2.73 2.79 -11.09
CA VAL A 80 -3.90 3.68 -10.93
C VAL A 80 -5.20 2.92 -11.19
N GLU A 81 -5.24 2.15 -12.28
CA GLU A 81 -6.43 1.39 -12.66
C GLU A 81 -6.73 0.24 -11.69
N PHE A 82 -5.73 -0.32 -11.02
CA PHE A 82 -5.94 -1.28 -9.93
C PHE A 82 -6.65 -0.59 -8.75
N TYR A 83 -6.20 0.59 -8.34
CA TYR A 83 -6.80 1.32 -7.22
C TYR A 83 -8.18 1.88 -7.55
N ASN A 84 -8.42 2.37 -8.77
CA ASN A 84 -9.75 2.79 -9.25
C ASN A 84 -10.78 1.66 -9.08
N ARG A 85 -10.46 0.43 -9.52
CA ARG A 85 -11.35 -0.73 -9.37
C ARG A 85 -11.61 -1.13 -7.92
N ASN A 86 -10.79 -0.66 -6.98
CA ASN A 86 -10.96 -0.87 -5.55
C ASN A 86 -11.52 0.37 -4.84
N GLY A 87 -12.11 1.33 -5.59
CA GLY A 87 -12.84 2.46 -5.04
C GLY A 87 -12.00 3.68 -4.67
N PHE A 88 -10.68 3.64 -4.91
CA PHE A 88 -9.84 4.82 -4.76
C PHE A 88 -10.08 5.78 -5.93
N VAL A 89 -9.96 7.06 -5.68
CA VAL A 89 -10.06 8.12 -6.69
C VAL A 89 -8.78 8.96 -6.69
N ALA A 90 -8.36 9.44 -7.85
CA ALA A 90 -7.24 10.38 -7.94
C ALA A 90 -7.60 11.71 -7.25
N THR A 91 -6.69 12.22 -6.43
CA THR A 91 -6.86 13.48 -5.69
C THR A 91 -5.98 14.61 -6.24
N GLY A 92 -5.25 14.34 -7.32
CA GLY A 92 -4.35 15.28 -7.98
C GLY A 92 -3.74 14.68 -9.24
N GLU A 93 -2.95 15.50 -9.94
CA GLU A 93 -2.25 15.09 -11.16
C GLU A 93 -1.05 14.17 -10.85
N GLU A 94 -0.50 13.55 -11.90
CA GLU A 94 0.76 12.82 -11.80
C GLU A 94 1.87 13.75 -11.30
N ALA A 95 2.61 13.29 -10.29
CA ALA A 95 3.70 14.03 -9.66
C ALA A 95 4.94 13.13 -9.55
N GLU A 96 6.08 13.74 -9.25
CA GLU A 96 7.35 13.05 -9.08
C GLU A 96 7.97 13.37 -7.73
N PHE A 97 8.58 12.37 -7.10
CA PHE A 97 9.42 12.56 -5.91
C PHE A 97 10.66 11.68 -6.02
N ASN A 98 11.85 12.30 -5.98
CA ASN A 98 13.14 11.62 -6.14
C ASN A 98 13.20 10.72 -7.39
N GLY A 99 12.68 11.17 -8.53
CA GLY A 99 12.66 10.39 -9.78
C GLY A 99 11.56 9.32 -9.86
N ILE A 100 10.73 9.16 -8.83
CA ILE A 100 9.63 8.20 -8.80
C ILE A 100 8.32 8.92 -9.10
N ARG A 101 7.69 8.58 -10.23
CA ARG A 101 6.39 9.11 -10.65
C ARG A 101 5.25 8.40 -9.95
N PHE A 102 4.25 9.15 -9.49
CA PHE A 102 3.08 8.63 -8.81
C PHE A 102 1.84 9.50 -9.07
N VAL A 103 0.66 8.93 -8.85
CA VAL A 103 -0.61 9.66 -8.79
C VAL A 103 -1.15 9.59 -7.35
N PRO A 104 -1.42 10.72 -6.67
CA PRO A 104 -2.02 10.69 -5.35
C PRO A 104 -3.48 10.23 -5.45
N MET A 105 -3.88 9.29 -4.59
CA MET A 105 -5.23 8.73 -4.59
C MET A 105 -5.76 8.53 -3.17
N SER A 106 -7.09 8.55 -3.02
CA SER A 106 -7.77 8.31 -1.74
C SER A 106 -9.00 7.42 -1.89
N LEU A 107 -9.28 6.59 -0.90
CA LEU A 107 -10.55 5.91 -0.70
C LEU A 107 -11.29 6.57 0.47
N VAL A 108 -12.46 7.15 0.21
CA VAL A 108 -13.34 7.73 1.24
C VAL A 108 -14.47 6.74 1.52
N ARG A 109 -14.64 6.37 2.80
CA ARG A 109 -15.72 5.49 3.26
C ARG A 109 -16.93 6.32 3.67
N THR A 110 -18.10 5.89 3.21
CA THR A 110 -19.41 6.41 3.61
C THR A 110 -19.96 5.66 4.81
#